data_AF-A0ABC9G923-F1
#
_entry.id   AF-A0ABC9G923-F1
#
_cell.length_a   1.000
_cell.length_b   1.000
_cell.length_c   1.000
_cell.angle_alpha   90.00
_cell.angle_beta   90.00
_cell.angle_gamma   90.00
#
_symmetry.space_group_name_H-M   'P 1'
#
loop_
_entity.id
_entity.type
_entity.pdbx_description
1 polymer ?
#
loop_
_entity_poly.entity_id
_entity_poly.type
_entity_poly.pdbx_seq_one_letter_code
_entity_poly.pdbx_strand_id
1 'polypeptide(L)'
;MPLYLAPTAAIVASAAATLPRLVLPPPPIDVWRLERGMSLPMPPAPPPLVISTNNKHGSAKHKAVVVMGATGTGKSRLAVDLALAFGGEVINSDKIQVHAGLDVATNKVTEAERAGVPHHLLGVAHPDAEFTAADFRREASRAAAAVAAHGRVPVVAGGSNTFVEELVDGGERGAAFRDTFDLCFLWVDVPLPVLHAHVARRVEDMLARGLVGEVAAAFDPRRTDYSRGVWRAIGAPELDAYLRWSVAGGGEGEDGERMLAAAVEEIKANTRRLACRQRAKIQRLARMWRVRRVDATEVFRRGGDADEAWRRVVAAPCVEVVRSFLHDGGGDAVDDDDDDLPTEVPVFAPAPAAAVAV
;
A
#
# COMPACT_ATOMS: atom_id res chain seq x y z
N MET A 1 28.44 -53.68 28.21
CA MET A 1 27.96 -54.27 29.48
C MET A 1 28.81 -53.67 30.59
N PRO A 2 28.24 -52.92 31.56
CA PRO A 2 26.89 -52.32 31.67
C PRO A 2 26.99 -50.77 31.84
N LEU A 3 25.97 -49.91 31.87
CA LEU A 3 24.51 -49.94 31.67
C LEU A 3 24.05 -48.46 31.54
N TYR A 4 23.15 -48.18 30.59
CA TYR A 4 21.90 -47.35 30.67
C TYR A 4 21.86 -46.15 31.64
N LEU A 5 21.40 -44.94 31.27
CA LEU A 5 20.09 -44.59 30.70
C LEU A 5 20.12 -43.24 29.94
N ALA A 6 19.55 -43.22 28.73
CA ALA A 6 18.59 -42.18 28.30
C ALA A 6 17.19 -42.85 28.32
N PRO A 7 16.03 -42.18 28.15
CA PRO A 7 15.79 -40.78 27.76
C PRO A 7 14.67 -40.06 28.55
N THR A 8 14.52 -38.75 28.38
CA THR A 8 13.21 -38.10 28.63
C THR A 8 12.85 -37.22 27.44
N ALA A 9 11.97 -37.77 26.60
CA ALA A 9 11.16 -37.03 25.66
C ALA A 9 10.08 -36.26 26.43
N ALA A 10 10.11 -34.94 26.32
CA ALA A 10 9.04 -33.96 26.53
C ALA A 10 9.78 -32.62 26.58
N ILE A 11 9.83 -31.84 25.51
CA ILE A 11 8.85 -30.82 25.19
C ILE A 11 8.90 -30.63 23.66
N VAL A 12 8.00 -31.28 22.94
CA VAL A 12 7.53 -30.84 21.62
C VAL A 12 6.06 -30.53 21.82
N ALA A 13 5.80 -29.36 22.42
CA ALA A 13 4.48 -28.79 22.54
C ALA A 13 4.51 -27.42 21.86
N SER A 14 4.09 -27.40 20.59
CA SER A 14 3.31 -26.34 19.96
C SER A 14 3.58 -24.91 20.47
N ALA A 15 4.69 -24.32 20.04
CA ALA A 15 4.79 -22.87 19.95
C ALA A 15 4.13 -22.43 18.63
N ALA A 16 2.80 -22.47 18.58
CA ALA A 16 2.07 -21.53 17.75
C ALA A 16 2.36 -20.15 18.36
N ALA A 17 3.44 -19.52 17.88
CA ALA A 17 3.85 -18.20 18.30
C ALA A 17 2.69 -17.25 17.95
N THR A 18 1.84 -17.01 18.95
CA THR A 18 0.85 -15.96 18.89
C THR A 18 1.68 -14.70 18.86
N LEU A 19 1.81 -14.09 17.68
CA LEU A 19 2.46 -12.79 17.53
C LEU A 19 1.89 -11.89 18.63
N PRO A 20 2.73 -11.27 19.48
CA PRO A 20 2.22 -10.34 20.48
C PRO A 20 1.36 -9.32 19.74
N ARG A 21 0.13 -9.10 20.23
CA ARG A 21 -0.80 -8.11 19.66
C ARG A 21 0.01 -6.86 19.33
N LEU A 22 0.07 -6.49 18.05
CA LEU A 22 0.68 -5.23 17.64
C LEU A 22 -0.02 -4.15 18.46
N VAL A 23 0.71 -3.59 19.42
CA VAL A 23 0.31 -2.37 20.09
C VAL A 23 0.46 -1.33 19.00
N LEU A 24 -0.64 -1.04 18.30
CA LEU A 24 -0.74 0.15 17.48
C LEU A 24 -0.16 1.29 18.32
N PRO A 25 0.72 2.13 17.76
CA PRO A 25 1.20 3.28 18.50
C PRO A 25 -0.04 3.99 19.09
N PRO A 26 0.02 4.46 20.34
CA PRO A 26 -1.04 5.32 20.84
C PRO A 26 -1.30 6.40 19.79
N PRO A 27 -2.56 6.86 19.62
CA PRO A 27 -2.86 7.94 18.68
C PRO A 27 -1.80 9.02 18.87
N PRO A 28 -1.23 9.57 17.78
CA PRO A 28 -0.08 10.46 17.88
C PRO A 28 -0.37 11.47 18.98
N ILE A 29 0.41 11.38 20.07
CA ILE A 29 0.44 12.45 21.06
C ILE A 29 0.73 13.68 20.22
N ASP A 30 -0.11 14.69 20.39
CA ASP A 30 -0.01 15.94 19.65
C ASP A 30 1.32 16.63 20.04
N VAL A 31 2.42 16.19 19.45
CA VAL A 31 3.78 16.70 19.72
C VAL A 31 3.87 18.18 19.29
N TRP A 32 2.98 18.59 18.40
CA TRP A 32 2.78 19.99 18.01
C TRP A 32 2.19 20.84 19.14
N ARG A 33 1.44 20.24 20.08
CA ARG A 33 0.91 20.92 21.27
C ARG A 33 1.98 21.14 22.36
N LEU A 34 3.04 20.34 22.38
CA LEU A 34 4.09 20.40 23.42
C LEU A 34 5.33 21.22 23.01
N GLU A 35 5.67 21.27 21.73
CA GLU A 35 6.96 21.87 21.30
C GLU A 35 6.84 23.28 20.71
N ARG A 36 5.64 23.81 20.44
CA ARG A 36 5.48 25.16 19.87
C ARG A 36 4.44 25.96 20.62
N GLY A 37 4.92 26.79 21.56
CA GLY A 37 4.17 27.88 22.17
C GLY A 37 3.82 29.03 21.21
N MET A 38 3.50 28.75 19.95
CA MET A 38 3.07 29.76 18.97
C MET A 38 2.02 29.17 18.03
N SER A 39 0.79 29.65 18.20
CA SER A 39 -0.41 29.27 17.44
C SER A 39 -0.34 29.77 15.99
N LEU A 40 -0.10 28.87 15.04
CA LEU A 40 -0.64 29.04 13.69
C LEU A 40 -1.95 28.25 13.62
N PRO A 41 -3.05 28.84 13.11
CA PRO A 41 -4.32 28.14 13.03
C PRO A 41 -4.15 26.94 12.10
N MET A 42 -4.42 25.74 12.61
CA MET A 42 -4.66 24.60 11.75
C MET A 42 -5.70 24.98 10.69
N PRO A 43 -5.56 24.54 9.43
CA PRO A 43 -6.70 24.55 8.53
C PRO A 43 -7.85 23.83 9.26
N PRO A 44 -9.07 24.39 9.27
CA PRO A 44 -10.18 23.79 9.98
C PRO A 44 -10.31 22.35 9.52
N ALA A 45 -10.40 21.42 10.47
CA ALA A 45 -10.72 20.04 10.16
C ALA A 45 -11.93 20.05 9.22
N PRO A 46 -11.89 19.35 8.07
CA PRO A 46 -13.09 19.25 7.23
C PRO A 46 -14.23 18.79 8.13
N PRO A 47 -15.45 19.36 7.97
CA PRO A 47 -16.57 19.00 8.82
C PRO A 47 -16.68 17.48 8.84
N PRO A 48 -16.93 16.86 10.00
CA PRO A 48 -17.15 15.43 10.07
C PRO A 48 -18.17 15.11 8.99
N LEU A 49 -17.81 14.22 8.06
CA LEU A 49 -18.75 13.78 7.05
C LEU A 49 -19.92 13.19 7.82
N VAL A 50 -21.05 13.88 7.81
CA VAL A 50 -22.31 13.36 8.31
C VAL A 50 -22.68 12.27 7.32
N ILE A 51 -22.21 11.05 7.60
CA ILE A 51 -22.60 9.86 6.84
C ILE A 51 -24.11 9.78 6.98
N SER A 52 -24.82 10.00 5.87
CA SER A 52 -26.28 9.97 5.85
C SER A 52 -26.76 8.59 6.29
N THR A 53 -27.26 8.50 7.52
CA THR A 53 -27.91 7.29 8.05
C THR A 53 -29.32 7.21 7.49
N ASN A 54 -29.44 6.99 6.18
CA ASN A 54 -30.71 6.60 5.60
C ASN A 54 -30.59 5.19 5.05
N ASN A 55 -30.94 4.20 5.87
CA ASN A 55 -31.57 3.02 5.32
C ASN A 55 -32.58 2.39 6.28
N LYS A 56 -33.75 2.05 5.73
CA LYS A 56 -34.91 1.45 6.42
C LYS A 56 -34.68 0.00 6.89
N HIS A 57 -33.46 -0.51 6.86
CA HIS A 57 -33.10 -1.87 7.27
C HIS A 57 -31.79 -1.87 8.08
N GLY A 58 -31.92 -1.67 9.39
CA GLY A 58 -31.06 -2.17 10.47
C GLY A 58 -29.58 -2.50 10.24
N SER A 59 -28.74 -1.52 9.86
CA SER A 59 -27.40 -1.18 10.40
C SER A 59 -26.63 -0.40 9.34
N ALA A 60 -26.32 0.88 9.56
CA ALA A 60 -25.57 1.67 8.60
C ALA A 60 -24.11 1.21 8.57
N LYS A 61 -23.66 0.66 7.43
CA LYS A 61 -22.25 0.29 7.22
C LYS A 61 -21.39 1.57 7.15
N HIS A 62 -20.19 1.50 7.69
CA HIS A 62 -19.19 2.54 7.47
C HIS A 62 -18.72 2.54 6.01
N LYS A 63 -18.06 3.61 5.57
CA LYS A 63 -17.54 3.74 4.20
C LYS A 63 -16.02 3.59 4.24
N ALA A 64 -15.43 2.82 3.32
CA ALA A 64 -13.99 2.74 3.14
C ALA A 64 -13.61 2.77 1.65
N VAL A 65 -12.43 3.31 1.35
CA VAL A 65 -11.90 3.42 0.00
C VAL A 65 -10.70 2.50 -0.15
N VAL A 66 -10.61 1.78 -1.27
CA VAL A 66 -9.50 0.88 -1.60
C VAL A 66 -8.82 1.35 -2.87
N VAL A 67 -7.55 1.72 -2.79
CA VAL A 67 -6.73 2.19 -3.92
C VAL A 67 -5.78 1.09 -4.38
N MET A 68 -6.05 0.58 -5.58
CA MET A 68 -5.33 -0.50 -6.26
C MET A 68 -4.48 0.03 -7.42
N GLY A 69 -3.48 -0.75 -7.82
CA GLY A 69 -2.55 -0.38 -8.90
C GLY A 69 -1.20 -1.10 -8.79
N ALA A 70 -0.51 -1.25 -9.91
CA ALA A 70 0.84 -1.81 -9.93
C ALA A 70 1.85 -0.89 -9.20
N THR A 71 3.01 -1.40 -8.81
CA THR A 71 4.08 -0.58 -8.23
C THR A 71 4.45 0.57 -9.19
N GLY A 72 4.63 1.76 -8.64
CA GLY A 72 4.95 2.96 -9.43
C GLY A 72 3.77 3.66 -10.11
N THR A 73 2.52 3.20 -9.97
CA THR A 73 1.37 3.89 -10.58
C THR A 73 0.84 5.09 -9.79
N GLY A 74 1.41 5.42 -8.63
CA GLY A 74 0.99 6.58 -7.82
C GLY A 74 -0.07 6.31 -6.75
N LYS A 75 -0.32 5.05 -6.37
CA LYS A 75 -1.30 4.69 -5.33
C LYS A 75 -1.18 5.51 -4.03
N SER A 76 0.02 5.65 -3.48
CA SER A 76 0.24 6.38 -2.22
C SER A 76 -0.11 7.86 -2.36
N ARG A 77 0.23 8.47 -3.51
CA ARG A 77 -0.15 9.85 -3.84
C ARG A 77 -1.66 10.01 -3.87
N LEU A 78 -2.37 9.11 -4.55
CA LEU A 78 -3.84 9.15 -4.60
C LEU A 78 -4.46 8.93 -3.22
N ALA A 79 -3.92 8.02 -2.41
CA ALA A 79 -4.41 7.77 -1.06
C ALA A 79 -4.30 9.01 -0.16
N VAL A 80 -3.18 9.73 -0.25
CA VAL A 80 -2.97 11.01 0.45
C VAL A 80 -3.91 12.09 -0.09
N ASP A 81 -4.05 12.25 -1.41
CA ASP A 81 -4.96 13.22 -2.02
C ASP A 81 -6.41 13.02 -1.54
N LEU A 82 -6.87 11.76 -1.49
CA LEU A 82 -8.20 11.40 -1.00
C LEU A 82 -8.34 11.64 0.51
N ALA A 83 -7.33 11.28 1.30
CA ALA A 83 -7.35 11.52 2.73
C ALA A 83 -7.40 13.02 3.06
N LEU A 84 -6.66 13.87 2.34
CA LEU A 84 -6.72 15.32 2.48
C LEU A 84 -8.09 15.88 2.07
N ALA A 85 -8.67 15.37 0.98
CA ALA A 85 -9.97 15.83 0.48
C ALA A 85 -11.15 15.47 1.41
N PHE A 86 -11.08 14.33 2.11
CA PHE A 86 -12.21 13.77 2.87
C PHE A 86 -11.95 13.60 4.37
N GLY A 87 -10.83 14.12 4.89
CA GLY A 87 -10.45 13.95 6.29
C GLY A 87 -10.18 12.48 6.66
N GLY A 88 -9.56 11.73 5.75
CA GLY A 88 -9.29 10.30 5.89
C GLY A 88 -7.94 9.96 6.51
N GLU A 89 -7.71 8.67 6.70
CA GLU A 89 -6.42 8.11 7.14
C GLU A 89 -6.05 6.91 6.28
N VAL A 90 -4.74 6.73 6.01
CA VAL A 90 -4.26 5.70 5.09
C VAL A 90 -3.93 4.41 5.85
N ILE A 91 -4.38 3.27 5.34
CA ILE A 91 -4.01 1.94 5.83
C ILE A 91 -3.14 1.28 4.76
N ASN A 92 -1.84 1.10 5.05
CA ASN A 92 -0.91 0.48 4.12
C ASN A 92 -1.27 -1.00 3.92
N SER A 93 -1.45 -1.41 2.66
CA SER A 93 -1.68 -2.80 2.24
C SER A 93 -0.53 -3.38 1.43
N ASP A 94 0.70 -2.86 1.59
CA ASP A 94 1.90 -3.47 1.03
C ASP A 94 2.61 -4.35 2.08
N LYS A 95 2.73 -5.64 1.75
CA LYS A 95 3.30 -6.68 2.62
C LYS A 95 4.77 -6.47 2.98
N ILE A 96 5.51 -5.70 2.19
CA ILE A 96 6.91 -5.40 2.49
C ILE A 96 6.97 -4.15 3.35
N GLN A 97 6.21 -3.11 3.01
CA GLN A 97 6.21 -1.83 3.73
C GLN A 97 5.64 -1.92 5.16
N VAL A 98 4.95 -3.01 5.51
CA VAL A 98 4.53 -3.25 6.90
C VAL A 98 5.70 -3.41 7.86
N HIS A 99 6.88 -3.81 7.39
CA HIS A 99 8.07 -4.01 8.22
C HIS A 99 8.87 -2.71 8.40
N ALA A 100 9.44 -2.54 9.59
CA ALA A 100 10.34 -1.43 9.91
C ALA A 100 11.66 -1.51 9.13
N GLY A 101 12.26 -0.35 8.87
CA GLY A 101 13.53 -0.23 8.16
C GLY A 101 13.44 -0.46 6.65
N LEU A 102 14.57 -0.25 5.96
CA LEU A 102 14.67 -0.29 4.50
C LEU A 102 13.65 0.62 3.79
N ASP A 103 13.48 1.86 4.26
CA ASP A 103 12.44 2.77 3.79
C ASP A 103 12.64 3.18 2.32
N VAL A 104 13.89 3.35 1.88
CA VAL A 104 14.22 3.61 0.48
C VAL A 104 13.97 2.35 -0.36
N ALA A 105 14.51 1.20 0.03
CA ALA A 105 14.36 -0.06 -0.72
C ALA A 105 12.90 -0.50 -0.86
N THR A 106 12.11 -0.29 0.20
CA THR A 106 10.68 -0.62 0.22
C THR A 106 9.82 0.51 -0.32
N ASN A 107 10.41 1.66 -0.66
CA ASN A 107 9.77 2.87 -1.15
C ASN A 107 8.58 3.30 -0.29
N LYS A 108 8.81 3.37 1.03
CA LYS A 108 7.81 3.94 1.94
C LYS A 108 7.62 5.41 1.61
N VAL A 109 6.38 5.86 1.76
CA VAL A 109 6.02 7.28 1.64
C VAL A 109 6.73 8.07 2.75
N THR A 110 7.46 9.11 2.34
CA THR A 110 8.18 10.02 3.23
C THR A 110 7.22 10.94 3.99
N GLU A 111 7.66 11.53 5.10
CA GLU A 111 6.82 12.46 5.87
C GLU A 111 6.33 13.66 5.05
N ALA A 112 7.17 14.17 4.14
CA ALA A 112 6.77 15.24 3.22
C ALA A 112 5.65 14.80 2.27
N GLU A 113 5.76 13.60 1.70
CA GLU A 113 4.73 13.03 0.82
C GLU A 113 3.45 12.64 1.56
N ARG A 114 3.52 12.34 2.87
CA ARG A 114 2.34 12.09 3.71
C ARG A 114 1.51 13.34 3.93
N ALA A 115 2.11 14.53 3.85
CA ALA A 115 1.43 15.82 4.06
C ALA A 115 0.62 15.88 5.38
N GLY A 116 1.12 15.22 6.44
CA GLY A 116 0.45 15.15 7.75
C GLY A 116 -0.70 14.12 7.84
N VAL A 117 -0.99 13.37 6.78
CA VAL A 117 -2.01 12.30 6.79
C VAL A 117 -1.52 11.11 7.63
N PRO A 118 -2.29 10.66 8.64
CA PRO A 118 -1.94 9.47 9.42
C PRO A 118 -1.86 8.21 8.56
N HIS A 119 -0.82 7.40 8.80
CA HIS A 119 -0.61 6.11 8.13
C HIS A 119 -0.57 4.97 9.14
N HIS A 120 -1.41 3.96 8.90
CA HIS A 120 -1.48 2.72 9.67
C HIS A 120 -0.77 1.59 8.93
N LEU A 121 -0.25 0.62 9.68
CA LEU A 121 0.42 -0.59 9.15
C LEU A 121 1.61 -0.31 8.22
N LEU A 122 2.31 0.81 8.45
CA LEU A 122 3.50 1.21 7.72
C LEU A 122 4.70 1.20 8.68
N GLY A 123 5.63 0.27 8.49
CA GLY A 123 6.81 0.15 9.35
C GLY A 123 6.54 -0.35 10.78
N VAL A 124 5.43 -1.07 11.01
CA VAL A 124 4.99 -1.49 12.35
C VAL A 124 5.52 -2.86 12.78
N ALA A 125 5.85 -3.74 11.83
CA ALA A 125 6.34 -5.09 12.10
C ALA A 125 7.86 -5.12 12.21
N HIS A 126 8.41 -6.03 13.03
CA HIS A 126 9.85 -6.23 13.12
C HIS A 126 10.44 -6.62 11.75
N PRO A 127 11.66 -6.17 11.37
CA PRO A 127 12.26 -6.44 10.06
C PRO A 127 12.25 -7.92 9.64
N ASP A 128 12.51 -8.84 10.58
CA ASP A 128 12.54 -10.29 10.30
C ASP A 128 11.21 -11.02 10.59
N ALA A 129 10.17 -10.31 11.05
CA ALA A 129 8.91 -10.94 11.39
C ALA A 129 8.19 -11.49 10.16
N GLU A 130 7.46 -12.58 10.35
CA GLU A 130 6.46 -13.00 9.37
C GLU A 130 5.19 -12.19 9.59
N PHE A 131 4.65 -11.62 8.51
CA PHE A 131 3.38 -10.91 8.52
C PHE A 131 2.45 -11.52 7.49
N THR A 132 1.47 -12.31 7.95
CA THR A 132 0.60 -13.11 7.07
C THR A 132 -0.58 -12.27 6.56
N ALA A 133 -1.30 -12.79 5.55
CA ALA A 133 -2.52 -12.15 5.08
C ALA A 133 -3.62 -12.16 6.16
N ALA A 134 -3.67 -13.19 7.01
CA ALA A 134 -4.60 -13.25 8.14
C ALA A 134 -4.26 -12.20 9.22
N ASP A 135 -2.97 -11.94 9.47
CA ASP A 135 -2.52 -10.84 10.32
C ASP A 135 -2.94 -9.50 9.73
N PHE A 136 -2.71 -9.30 8.42
CA PHE A 136 -3.16 -8.10 7.73
C PHE A 136 -4.67 -7.88 7.90
N ARG A 137 -5.51 -8.89 7.61
CA ARG A 137 -6.96 -8.78 7.76
C ARG A 137 -7.34 -8.32 9.15
N ARG A 138 -6.76 -8.94 10.19
CA ARG A 138 -7.05 -8.61 11.59
C ARG A 138 -6.66 -7.17 11.93
N GLU A 139 -5.42 -6.78 11.63
CA GLU A 139 -4.91 -5.45 12.01
C GLU A 139 -5.52 -4.34 11.15
N ALA A 140 -5.74 -4.56 9.86
CA ALA A 140 -6.37 -3.59 8.96
C ALA A 140 -7.85 -3.38 9.30
N SER A 141 -8.59 -4.44 9.64
CA SER A 141 -9.98 -4.31 10.12
C SER A 141 -10.05 -3.49 11.39
N ARG A 142 -9.12 -3.70 12.32
CA ARG A 142 -9.03 -2.93 13.57
C ARG A 142 -8.70 -1.46 13.31
N ALA A 143 -7.73 -1.18 12.45
CA ALA A 143 -7.37 0.18 12.08
C ALA A 143 -8.54 0.90 11.38
N ALA A 144 -9.20 0.25 10.42
CA ALA A 144 -10.35 0.81 9.72
C ALA A 144 -11.50 1.13 10.68
N ALA A 145 -11.82 0.23 11.62
CA ALA A 145 -12.84 0.47 12.63
C ALA A 145 -12.50 1.65 13.54
N ALA A 146 -11.22 1.81 13.95
CA ALA A 146 -10.78 2.94 14.76
C ALA A 146 -10.88 4.27 13.98
N VAL A 147 -10.45 4.30 12.72
CA VAL A 147 -10.57 5.47 11.84
C VAL A 147 -12.04 5.87 11.66
N ALA A 148 -12.91 4.90 11.40
CA ALA A 148 -14.34 5.13 11.24
C ALA A 148 -15.01 5.63 12.54
N ALA A 149 -14.60 5.11 13.70
CA ALA A 149 -15.08 5.55 15.00
C ALA A 149 -14.73 7.03 15.30
N HIS A 150 -13.68 7.56 14.68
CA HIS A 150 -13.31 8.98 14.73
C HIS A 150 -14.04 9.84 13.69
N GLY A 151 -15.01 9.28 12.95
CA GLY A 151 -15.72 9.99 11.89
C GLY A 151 -14.88 10.27 10.64
N ARG A 152 -13.79 9.52 10.46
CA ARG A 152 -12.85 9.66 9.33
C ARG A 152 -13.01 8.51 8.34
N VAL A 153 -12.55 8.72 7.10
CA VAL A 153 -12.62 7.72 6.03
C VAL A 153 -11.35 6.86 6.01
N PRO A 154 -11.42 5.54 6.21
CA PRO A 154 -10.30 4.64 5.99
C PRO A 154 -9.98 4.52 4.49
N VAL A 155 -8.72 4.79 4.12
CA VAL A 155 -8.21 4.65 2.75
C VAL A 155 -7.15 3.55 2.71
N VAL A 156 -7.53 2.36 2.25
CA VAL A 156 -6.61 1.21 2.12
C VAL A 156 -5.82 1.34 0.83
N ALA A 157 -4.49 1.37 0.89
CA ALA A 157 -3.64 1.53 -0.29
C ALA A 157 -2.34 0.73 -0.18
N GLY A 158 -1.94 0.04 -1.26
CA GLY A 158 -0.70 -0.74 -1.28
C GLY A 158 -0.59 -1.69 -2.47
N GLY A 159 0.60 -2.27 -2.67
CA GLY A 159 0.88 -3.14 -3.83
C GLY A 159 0.52 -4.62 -3.63
N SER A 160 0.16 -5.04 -2.42
CA SER A 160 -0.08 -6.46 -2.15
C SER A 160 -1.56 -6.81 -2.29
N ASN A 161 -1.98 -7.10 -3.52
CA ASN A 161 -3.37 -7.48 -3.81
C ASN A 161 -3.83 -8.75 -3.08
N THR A 162 -2.92 -9.61 -2.60
CA THR A 162 -3.25 -10.72 -1.68
C THR A 162 -3.78 -10.23 -0.33
N PHE A 163 -3.26 -9.12 0.19
CA PHE A 163 -3.70 -8.54 1.45
C PHE A 163 -5.08 -7.90 1.29
N VAL A 164 -5.28 -7.17 0.19
CA VAL A 164 -6.60 -6.60 -0.14
C VAL A 164 -7.63 -7.72 -0.34
N GLU A 165 -7.30 -8.76 -1.10
CA GLU A 165 -8.17 -9.94 -1.31
C GLU A 165 -8.51 -10.64 0.02
N GLU A 166 -7.54 -10.87 0.90
CA GLU A 166 -7.80 -11.47 2.22
C GLU A 166 -8.62 -10.56 3.15
N LEU A 167 -8.44 -9.24 3.07
CA LEU A 167 -9.24 -8.28 3.84
C LEU A 167 -10.70 -8.27 3.38
N VAL A 168 -10.91 -8.35 2.06
CA VAL A 168 -12.21 -8.15 1.42
C VAL A 168 -13.01 -9.45 1.32
N ASP A 169 -12.35 -10.58 1.02
CA ASP A 169 -12.96 -11.88 0.72
C ASP A 169 -12.50 -13.01 1.68
N GLY A 170 -11.53 -12.76 2.57
CA GLY A 170 -10.91 -13.81 3.39
C GLY A 170 -11.63 -14.18 4.70
N GLY A 171 -11.35 -15.40 5.20
CA GLY A 171 -11.90 -15.96 6.46
C GLY A 171 -13.17 -16.79 6.28
N GLU A 172 -13.68 -17.39 7.36
CA GLU A 172 -14.81 -18.37 7.32
C GLU A 172 -16.09 -17.84 6.66
N ARG A 173 -16.20 -16.53 6.38
CA ARG A 173 -17.31 -15.97 5.60
C ARG A 173 -16.95 -14.85 4.62
N GLY A 174 -15.71 -14.34 4.50
CA GLY A 174 -15.40 -13.13 3.69
C GLY A 174 -16.22 -11.87 4.04
N ALA A 175 -17.15 -11.98 4.98
CA ALA A 175 -18.24 -11.05 5.20
C ALA A 175 -17.86 -10.02 6.25
N ALA A 176 -17.04 -10.35 7.25
CA ALA A 176 -16.78 -9.47 8.40
C ALA A 176 -16.37 -8.02 8.01
N PHE A 177 -15.50 -7.86 7.01
CA PHE A 177 -15.11 -6.52 6.56
C PHE A 177 -16.20 -5.86 5.70
N ARG A 178 -16.79 -6.57 4.74
CA ARG A 178 -17.89 -6.09 3.89
C ARG A 178 -19.22 -5.89 4.62
N ASP A 179 -19.39 -6.53 5.77
CA ASP A 179 -20.55 -6.40 6.67
C ASP A 179 -20.44 -5.11 7.48
N THR A 180 -19.21 -4.67 7.74
CA THR A 180 -18.92 -3.45 8.50
C THR A 180 -18.73 -2.24 7.58
N PHE A 181 -18.17 -2.45 6.39
CA PHE A 181 -17.80 -1.40 5.44
C PHE A 181 -18.40 -1.63 4.06
N ASP A 182 -19.07 -0.61 3.54
CA ASP A 182 -19.23 -0.43 2.10
C ASP A 182 -17.90 0.00 1.50
N LEU A 183 -17.55 -0.55 0.34
CA LEU A 183 -16.23 -0.36 -0.27
C LEU A 183 -16.30 0.34 -1.62
N CYS A 184 -15.46 1.36 -1.80
CA CYS A 184 -15.21 1.98 -3.10
C CYS A 184 -13.82 1.56 -3.61
N PHE A 185 -13.77 0.82 -4.71
CA PHE A 185 -12.51 0.37 -5.32
C PHE A 185 -12.09 1.31 -6.45
N LEU A 186 -10.89 1.86 -6.34
CA LEU A 186 -10.24 2.67 -7.35
C LEU A 186 -9.02 1.92 -7.87
N TRP A 187 -8.84 1.82 -9.18
CA TRP A 187 -7.65 1.23 -9.78
C TRP A 187 -6.93 2.24 -10.67
N VAL A 188 -5.74 2.66 -10.24
CA VAL A 188 -4.83 3.48 -11.05
C VAL A 188 -4.05 2.58 -11.99
N ASP A 189 -4.42 2.57 -13.28
CA ASP A 189 -3.79 1.77 -14.34
C ASP A 189 -2.86 2.60 -15.20
N VAL A 190 -1.76 1.95 -15.62
CA VAL A 190 -0.82 2.46 -16.60
C VAL A 190 -0.39 1.27 -17.46
N PRO A 191 -0.43 1.37 -18.81
CA PRO A 191 0.08 0.34 -19.70
C PRO A 191 1.54 0.01 -19.38
N LEU A 192 1.85 -1.29 -19.34
CA LEU A 192 3.17 -1.80 -18.96
C LEU A 192 4.34 -1.17 -19.74
N PRO A 193 4.26 -0.92 -21.06
CA PRO A 193 5.35 -0.27 -21.80
C PRO A 193 5.70 1.12 -21.25
N VAL A 194 4.70 1.90 -20.85
CA VAL A 194 4.88 3.25 -20.26
C VAL A 194 5.40 3.12 -18.83
N LEU A 195 4.82 2.21 -18.06
CA LEU A 195 5.20 1.99 -16.66
C LEU A 195 6.63 1.48 -16.51
N HIS A 196 7.12 0.63 -17.41
CA HIS A 196 8.47 0.06 -17.34
C HIS A 196 9.57 1.12 -17.35
N ALA A 197 9.43 2.16 -18.17
CA ALA A 197 10.39 3.26 -18.21
C ALA A 197 10.39 4.05 -16.90
N HIS A 198 9.20 4.32 -16.34
CA HIS A 198 9.06 5.03 -15.08
C HIS A 198 9.62 4.22 -13.90
N VAL A 199 9.29 2.93 -13.82
CA VAL A 199 9.79 2.03 -12.77
C VAL A 199 11.31 1.91 -12.81
N ALA A 200 11.92 1.87 -14.01
CA ALA A 200 13.37 1.86 -14.13
C ALA A 200 14.00 3.17 -13.62
N ARG A 201 13.45 4.33 -14.00
CA ARG A 201 13.91 5.64 -13.49
C ARG A 201 13.79 5.73 -11.98
N ARG A 202 12.68 5.24 -11.42
CA ARG A 202 12.48 5.21 -9.98
C ARG A 202 13.56 4.41 -9.24
N VAL A 203 14.09 3.33 -9.83
CA VAL A 203 15.23 2.60 -9.24
C VAL A 203 16.47 3.49 -9.21
N GLU A 204 16.72 4.29 -10.24
CA GLU A 204 17.81 5.28 -10.23
C GLU A 204 17.60 6.33 -9.13
N ASP A 205 16.37 6.82 -8.97
CA ASP A 205 16.05 7.77 -7.89
C ASP A 205 16.25 7.13 -6.51
N MET A 206 15.93 5.84 -6.36
CA MET A 206 16.20 5.08 -5.12
C MET A 206 17.71 4.96 -4.86
N LEU A 207 18.52 4.70 -5.89
CA LEU A 207 19.98 4.69 -5.77
C LEU A 207 20.52 6.04 -5.32
N ALA A 208 20.06 7.14 -5.95
CA ALA A 208 20.44 8.49 -5.58
C ALA A 208 20.03 8.86 -4.14
N ARG A 209 18.94 8.26 -3.64
CA ARG A 209 18.48 8.40 -2.25
C ARG A 209 19.21 7.48 -1.25
N GLY A 210 20.21 6.73 -1.70
CA GLY A 210 21.05 5.90 -0.83
C GLY A 210 20.54 4.47 -0.64
N LEU A 211 19.81 3.89 -1.59
CA LEU A 211 19.35 2.49 -1.56
C LEU A 211 20.46 1.52 -1.14
N VAL A 212 21.63 1.60 -1.76
CA VAL A 212 22.75 0.68 -1.49
C VAL A 212 23.25 0.87 -0.06
N GLY A 213 23.43 2.11 0.38
CA GLY A 213 23.89 2.43 1.73
C GLY A 213 22.89 1.98 2.80
N GLU A 214 21.59 2.16 2.55
CA GLU A 214 20.52 1.71 3.45
C GLU A 214 20.53 0.18 3.63
N VAL A 215 20.59 -0.57 2.52
CA VAL A 215 20.63 -2.04 2.59
C VAL A 215 21.94 -2.51 3.22
N ALA A 216 23.08 -1.91 2.85
CA ALA A 216 24.39 -2.24 3.40
C ALA A 216 24.43 -2.02 4.92
N ALA A 217 23.86 -0.92 5.42
CA ALA A 217 23.85 -0.61 6.85
C ALA A 217 23.03 -1.59 7.68
N ALA A 218 22.00 -2.21 7.10
CA ALA A 218 21.17 -3.21 7.77
C ALA A 218 21.67 -4.65 7.57
N PHE A 219 22.51 -4.89 6.55
CA PHE A 219 22.91 -6.22 6.11
C PHE A 219 23.86 -6.92 7.08
N ASP A 220 23.58 -8.19 7.38
CA ASP A 220 24.49 -9.07 8.12
C ASP A 220 24.70 -10.36 7.32
N PRO A 221 25.92 -10.63 6.82
CA PRO A 221 26.19 -11.77 5.95
C PRO A 221 25.93 -13.13 6.60
N ARG A 222 25.84 -13.21 7.94
CA ARG A 222 25.57 -14.44 8.68
C ARG A 222 24.10 -14.60 9.08
N ARG A 223 23.32 -13.52 9.10
CA ARG A 223 21.97 -13.51 9.66
C ARG A 223 20.87 -13.13 8.67
N THR A 224 21.19 -12.40 7.61
CA THR A 224 20.20 -11.95 6.63
C THR A 224 19.56 -13.15 5.92
N ASP A 225 18.23 -13.28 6.05
CA ASP A 225 17.42 -14.32 5.42
C ASP A 225 16.41 -13.69 4.45
N TYR A 226 16.68 -13.81 3.16
CA TYR A 226 15.85 -13.27 2.08
C TYR A 226 14.50 -13.95 1.91
N SER A 227 14.20 -15.00 2.67
CA SER A 227 12.89 -15.67 2.67
C SER A 227 11.86 -15.02 3.61
N ARG A 228 12.29 -14.08 4.48
CA ARG A 228 11.46 -13.54 5.57
C ARG A 228 11.42 -12.01 5.61
N GLY A 229 10.34 -11.51 6.20
CA GLY A 229 10.19 -10.10 6.55
C GLY A 229 10.51 -9.09 5.45
N VAL A 230 11.22 -8.03 5.83
CA VAL A 230 11.64 -6.92 4.98
C VAL A 230 12.69 -7.34 3.95
N TRP A 231 13.50 -8.37 4.24
CA TRP A 231 14.58 -8.84 3.36
C TRP A 231 14.09 -9.43 2.04
N ARG A 232 12.79 -9.74 1.93
CA ARG A 232 12.14 -10.10 0.67
C ARG A 232 11.95 -8.90 -0.29
N ALA A 233 12.27 -7.68 0.14
CA ALA A 233 12.19 -6.48 -0.67
C ALA A 233 13.10 -6.59 -1.90
N ILE A 234 12.56 -6.25 -3.07
CA ILE A 234 13.38 -6.08 -4.28
C ILE A 234 14.41 -4.98 -4.00
N GLY A 235 15.68 -5.28 -4.23
CA GLY A 235 16.82 -4.46 -3.82
C GLY A 235 17.73 -5.19 -2.84
N ALA A 236 17.17 -5.95 -1.89
CA ALA A 236 17.98 -6.62 -0.88
C ALA A 236 18.65 -7.91 -1.38
N PRO A 237 17.93 -8.89 -1.96
CA PRO A 237 18.56 -10.08 -2.52
C PRO A 237 19.50 -9.79 -3.68
N GLU A 238 19.13 -8.84 -4.55
CA GLU A 238 19.93 -8.48 -5.72
C GLU A 238 21.29 -7.86 -5.36
N LEU A 239 21.37 -7.18 -4.21
CA LEU A 239 22.61 -6.58 -3.71
C LEU A 239 23.50 -7.57 -2.93
N ASP A 240 23.03 -8.78 -2.59
CA ASP A 240 23.75 -9.72 -1.70
C ASP A 240 25.19 -9.99 -2.16
N ALA A 241 25.37 -10.31 -3.44
CA ALA A 241 26.69 -10.63 -3.99
C ALA A 241 27.67 -9.45 -3.84
N TYR A 242 27.21 -8.24 -4.16
CA TYR A 242 27.99 -7.02 -4.02
C TYR A 242 28.33 -6.72 -2.55
N LEU A 243 27.36 -6.86 -1.64
CA LEU A 243 27.55 -6.59 -0.22
C LEU A 243 28.50 -7.59 0.45
N ARG A 244 28.39 -8.89 0.13
CA ARG A 244 29.32 -9.91 0.63
C ARG A 244 30.74 -9.68 0.16
N TRP A 245 30.90 -9.35 -1.12
CA TRP A 245 32.20 -9.00 -1.69
C TRP A 245 32.80 -7.77 -0.99
N SER A 246 32.00 -6.72 -0.78
CA SER A 246 32.43 -5.51 -0.08
C SER A 246 32.88 -5.80 1.36
N VAL A 247 32.10 -6.59 2.12
CA VAL A 247 32.44 -6.96 3.51
C VAL A 247 33.67 -7.87 3.59
N ALA A 248 33.94 -8.68 2.58
CA ALA A 248 35.12 -9.56 2.52
C ALA A 248 36.44 -8.82 2.24
N GLY A 249 36.44 -7.49 2.23
CA GLY A 249 37.61 -6.69 1.88
C GLY A 249 37.79 -6.56 0.37
N GLY A 250 36.70 -6.60 -0.39
CA GLY A 250 36.70 -6.31 -1.83
C GLY A 250 37.46 -5.01 -2.11
N GLY A 251 38.54 -5.10 -2.89
CA GLY A 251 39.38 -3.96 -3.21
C GLY A 251 38.64 -2.92 -4.06
N GLU A 252 39.16 -1.70 -4.11
CA GLU A 252 38.68 -0.70 -5.06
C GLU A 252 39.03 -1.14 -6.50
N GLY A 253 38.05 -1.07 -7.42
CA GLY A 253 38.28 -1.42 -8.81
C GLY A 253 37.01 -1.72 -9.60
N GLU A 254 37.18 -1.99 -10.89
CA GLU A 254 36.11 -2.22 -11.87
C GLU A 254 35.18 -3.39 -11.49
N ASP A 255 35.66 -4.34 -10.67
CA ASP A 255 34.89 -5.53 -10.27
C ASP A 255 33.65 -5.16 -9.42
N GLY A 256 33.83 -4.28 -8.43
CA GLY A 256 32.73 -3.83 -7.57
C GLY A 256 31.69 -3.03 -8.34
N GLU A 257 32.14 -2.17 -9.26
CA GLU A 257 31.27 -1.39 -10.14
C GLU A 257 30.44 -2.30 -11.06
N ARG A 258 31.06 -3.34 -11.64
CA ARG A 258 30.35 -4.32 -12.47
C ARG A 258 29.34 -5.12 -11.67
N MET A 259 29.66 -5.55 -10.45
CA MET A 259 28.73 -6.27 -9.57
C MET A 259 27.53 -5.40 -9.19
N LEU A 260 27.78 -4.14 -8.83
CA LEU A 260 26.72 -3.20 -8.49
C LEU A 260 25.84 -2.90 -9.71
N ALA A 261 26.43 -2.66 -10.88
CA ALA A 261 25.67 -2.43 -12.12
C ALA A 261 24.78 -3.64 -12.47
N ALA A 262 25.29 -4.86 -12.31
CA ALA A 262 24.52 -6.08 -12.54
C ALA A 262 23.34 -6.20 -11.56
N ALA A 263 23.57 -5.93 -10.26
CA ALA A 263 22.52 -5.91 -9.24
C ALA A 263 21.43 -4.87 -9.57
N VAL A 264 21.82 -3.68 -10.01
CA VAL A 264 20.87 -2.60 -10.40
C VAL A 264 20.00 -3.02 -11.58
N GLU A 265 20.58 -3.66 -12.61
CA GLU A 265 19.79 -4.17 -13.73
C GLU A 265 18.84 -5.29 -13.31
N GLU A 266 19.25 -6.14 -12.37
CA GLU A 266 18.37 -7.16 -11.79
C GLU A 266 17.21 -6.54 -10.99
N ILE A 267 17.47 -5.51 -10.17
CA ILE A 267 16.44 -4.75 -9.44
C ILE A 267 15.41 -4.18 -10.42
N LYS A 268 15.86 -3.54 -11.51
CA LYS A 268 14.97 -3.03 -12.55
C LYS A 268 14.14 -4.16 -13.18
N ALA A 269 14.78 -5.29 -13.52
CA ALA A 269 14.09 -6.44 -14.12
C ALA A 269 13.03 -7.03 -13.18
N ASN A 270 13.37 -7.24 -11.91
CA ASN A 270 12.46 -7.80 -10.91
C ASN A 270 11.32 -6.84 -10.58
N THR A 271 11.56 -5.53 -10.56
CA THR A 271 10.50 -4.54 -10.36
C THR A 271 9.53 -4.50 -11.55
N ARG A 272 10.01 -4.62 -12.79
CA ARG A 272 9.16 -4.79 -13.98
C ARG A 272 8.30 -6.06 -13.89
N ARG A 273 8.91 -7.21 -13.54
CA ARG A 273 8.17 -8.47 -13.33
C ARG A 273 7.12 -8.36 -12.23
N LEU A 274 7.42 -7.64 -11.14
CA LEU A 274 6.45 -7.36 -10.08
C LEU A 274 5.27 -6.54 -10.61
N ALA A 275 5.53 -5.46 -11.36
CA ALA A 275 4.47 -4.64 -11.95
C ALA A 275 3.56 -5.47 -12.88
N CYS A 276 4.13 -6.33 -13.73
CA CYS A 276 3.37 -7.25 -14.57
C CYS A 276 2.47 -8.18 -13.75
N ARG A 277 3.03 -8.84 -12.72
CA ARG A 277 2.29 -9.77 -11.85
C ARG A 277 1.17 -9.06 -11.09
N GLN A 278 1.44 -7.87 -10.56
CA GLN A 278 0.44 -7.06 -9.86
C GLN A 278 -0.70 -6.65 -10.80
N ARG A 279 -0.39 -6.14 -11.99
CA ARG A 279 -1.41 -5.72 -12.96
C ARG A 279 -2.28 -6.90 -13.40
N ALA A 280 -1.68 -8.05 -13.72
CA ALA A 280 -2.43 -9.26 -14.07
C ALA A 280 -3.36 -9.72 -12.94
N LYS A 281 -2.89 -9.64 -11.68
CA LYS A 281 -3.72 -9.96 -10.52
C LYS A 281 -4.86 -8.94 -10.33
N ILE A 282 -4.61 -7.65 -10.50
CA ILE A 282 -5.66 -6.61 -10.39
C ILE A 282 -6.72 -6.82 -11.47
N GLN A 283 -6.32 -7.12 -12.71
CA GLN A 283 -7.26 -7.44 -13.79
C GLN A 283 -8.20 -8.59 -13.43
N ARG A 284 -7.68 -9.64 -12.78
CA ARG A 284 -8.51 -10.74 -12.26
C ARG A 284 -9.49 -10.26 -11.18
N LEU A 285 -9.01 -9.50 -10.20
CA LEU A 285 -9.82 -9.00 -9.09
C LEU A 285 -10.90 -8.01 -9.55
N ALA A 286 -10.58 -7.17 -10.53
CA ALA A 286 -11.48 -6.17 -11.08
C ALA A 286 -12.64 -6.76 -11.89
N ARG A 287 -12.60 -8.07 -12.21
CA ARG A 287 -13.76 -8.79 -12.76
C ARG A 287 -14.73 -9.27 -11.67
N MET A 288 -14.24 -9.42 -10.44
CA MET A 288 -15.03 -9.90 -9.30
C MET A 288 -15.55 -8.76 -8.43
N TRP A 289 -14.88 -7.60 -8.47
CA TRP A 289 -15.23 -6.43 -7.68
C TRP A 289 -15.64 -5.28 -8.62
N ARG A 290 -16.58 -4.44 -8.20
CA ARG A 290 -16.97 -3.21 -8.93
C ARG A 290 -15.86 -2.15 -8.81
N VAL A 291 -14.79 -2.32 -9.59
CA VAL A 291 -13.59 -1.46 -9.60
C VAL A 291 -13.74 -0.34 -10.62
N ARG A 292 -13.46 0.89 -10.18
CA ARG A 292 -13.43 2.08 -11.05
C ARG A 292 -11.99 2.29 -11.51
N ARG A 293 -11.72 1.99 -12.78
CA ARG A 293 -10.39 2.12 -13.37
C ARG A 293 -10.14 3.54 -13.84
N VAL A 294 -8.98 4.07 -13.51
CA VAL A 294 -8.49 5.40 -13.88
C VAL A 294 -7.19 5.25 -14.65
N ASP A 295 -7.14 5.80 -15.85
CA ASP A 295 -5.96 5.75 -16.72
C ASP A 295 -5.01 6.91 -16.39
N ALA A 296 -3.88 6.60 -15.75
CA ALA A 296 -2.87 7.59 -15.40
C ALA A 296 -1.82 7.79 -16.50
N THR A 297 -1.95 7.17 -17.67
CA THR A 297 -0.92 7.16 -18.73
C THR A 297 -0.40 8.55 -19.10
N GLU A 298 -1.29 9.54 -19.17
CA GLU A 298 -0.90 10.91 -19.51
C GLU A 298 0.15 11.47 -18.53
N VAL A 299 0.01 11.18 -17.24
CA VAL A 299 0.92 11.62 -16.17
C VAL A 299 2.34 11.09 -16.43
N PHE A 300 2.45 9.86 -16.94
CA PHE A 300 3.75 9.21 -17.16
C PHE A 300 4.37 9.53 -18.52
N ARG A 301 3.60 10.09 -19.46
CA ARG A 301 4.09 10.55 -20.76
C ARG A 301 4.54 12.01 -20.74
N ARG A 302 3.88 12.86 -19.94
CA ARG A 302 4.23 14.28 -19.82
C ARG A 302 5.46 14.44 -18.93
N GLY A 303 6.33 15.39 -19.31
CA GLY A 303 7.50 15.82 -18.51
C GLY A 303 7.07 16.75 -17.36
N GLY A 304 7.63 17.96 -17.29
CA GLY A 304 7.47 18.92 -16.18
C GLY A 304 6.05 19.40 -15.83
N ASP A 305 5.00 18.84 -16.45
CA ASP A 305 3.58 19.10 -16.20
C ASP A 305 2.86 17.88 -15.55
N ALA A 306 3.61 16.94 -14.99
CA ALA A 306 3.06 15.72 -14.41
C ALA A 306 2.07 15.97 -13.27
N ASP A 307 2.27 17.03 -12.48
CA ASP A 307 1.41 17.35 -11.34
C ASP A 307 0.04 17.92 -11.75
N GLU A 308 0.00 18.77 -12.78
CA GLU A 308 -1.27 19.24 -13.32
C GLU A 308 -2.03 18.11 -14.00
N ALA A 309 -1.32 17.31 -14.81
CA ALA A 309 -1.88 16.12 -15.43
C ALA A 309 -2.46 15.17 -14.38
N TRP A 310 -1.72 14.89 -13.30
CA TRP A 310 -2.19 14.07 -12.20
C TRP A 310 -3.48 14.61 -11.57
N ARG A 311 -3.51 15.91 -11.23
CA ARG A 311 -4.70 16.54 -10.66
C ARG A 311 -5.92 16.39 -11.59
N ARG A 312 -5.73 16.61 -12.88
CA ARG A 312 -6.80 16.57 -13.88
C ARG A 312 -7.31 15.17 -14.17
N VAL A 313 -6.42 14.20 -14.41
CA VAL A 313 -6.80 12.88 -14.94
C VAL A 313 -6.88 11.78 -13.90
N VAL A 314 -6.27 11.97 -12.72
CA VAL A 314 -6.28 10.98 -11.64
C VAL A 314 -7.01 11.49 -10.41
N ALA A 315 -6.53 12.58 -9.78
CA ALA A 315 -7.05 13.01 -8.48
C ALA A 315 -8.49 13.52 -8.58
N ALA A 316 -8.79 14.47 -9.47
CA ALA A 316 -10.14 15.05 -9.56
C ALA A 316 -11.23 14.01 -9.88
N PRO A 317 -11.07 13.10 -10.88
CA PRO A 317 -12.07 12.07 -11.14
C PRO A 317 -12.28 11.12 -9.95
N CYS A 318 -11.20 10.74 -9.25
CA CYS A 318 -11.30 9.90 -8.07
C CYS A 318 -12.01 10.60 -6.91
N VAL A 319 -11.73 11.90 -6.71
CA VAL A 319 -12.39 12.72 -5.70
C VAL A 319 -13.89 12.81 -5.98
N GLU A 320 -14.32 13.07 -7.22
CA GLU A 320 -15.76 13.09 -7.54
C GLU A 320 -16.44 11.74 -7.25
N VAL A 321 -15.79 10.65 -7.66
CA VAL A 321 -16.27 9.28 -7.42
C VAL A 321 -16.43 8.99 -5.92
N VAL A 322 -15.43 9.36 -5.12
CA VAL A 322 -15.45 9.13 -3.67
C VAL A 322 -16.46 10.06 -3.00
N ARG A 323 -16.60 11.31 -3.48
CA ARG A 323 -17.62 12.24 -2.99
C ARG A 323 -19.02 11.68 -3.16
N SER A 324 -19.38 11.22 -4.37
CA SER A 324 -20.68 10.57 -4.60
C SER A 324 -20.85 9.34 -3.69
N PHE A 325 -19.84 8.47 -3.63
CA PHE A 325 -19.88 7.28 -2.77
C PHE A 325 -20.11 7.58 -1.27
N LEU A 326 -19.57 8.69 -0.76
CA LEU A 326 -19.70 9.10 0.64
C LEU A 326 -21.05 9.80 0.93
N HIS A 327 -21.67 10.44 -0.07
CA HIS A 327 -22.94 11.16 0.10
C HIS A 327 -24.18 10.35 -0.32
N ASP A 328 -24.02 9.38 -1.22
CA ASP A 328 -25.12 8.53 -1.66
C ASP A 328 -25.45 7.49 -0.57
N GLY A 329 -26.61 7.70 0.07
CA GLY A 329 -27.19 6.83 1.09
C GLY A 329 -27.75 5.53 0.50
N GLY A 330 -26.88 4.68 -0.07
CA GLY A 330 -27.19 3.31 -0.44
C GLY A 330 -27.93 3.13 -1.78
N GLY A 331 -27.33 2.30 -2.64
CA GLY A 331 -28.05 1.53 -3.65
C GLY A 331 -28.33 2.23 -4.97
N ASP A 332 -27.39 2.14 -5.92
CA ASP A 332 -27.82 1.87 -7.29
C ASP A 332 -28.39 0.44 -7.28
N ALA A 333 -29.70 0.32 -7.07
CA ALA A 333 -30.43 -0.85 -7.53
C ALA A 333 -30.42 -0.79 -9.06
N VAL A 334 -29.56 -1.58 -9.68
CA VAL A 334 -29.62 -1.91 -11.11
C VAL A 334 -29.61 -3.43 -11.17
N ASP A 335 -30.59 -3.96 -11.89
CA ASP A 335 -31.02 -5.35 -11.92
C ASP A 335 -29.87 -6.37 -12.05
N ASP A 336 -29.94 -7.44 -11.26
CA ASP A 336 -29.03 -8.60 -11.22
C ASP A 336 -29.17 -9.53 -12.45
N ASP A 337 -29.67 -9.02 -13.57
CA ASP A 337 -29.92 -9.78 -14.81
C ASP A 337 -29.05 -9.23 -15.96
N ASP A 338 -27.75 -9.52 -15.95
CA ASP A 338 -26.97 -9.62 -17.19
C ASP A 338 -25.71 -10.49 -16.98
N ASP A 339 -25.81 -11.73 -17.44
CA ASP A 339 -24.80 -12.81 -17.37
C ASP A 339 -23.69 -12.64 -18.43
N ASP A 340 -23.32 -11.38 -18.72
CA ASP A 340 -22.29 -11.06 -19.73
C ASP A 340 -21.23 -10.14 -19.12
N LEU A 341 -20.30 -10.74 -18.36
CA LEU A 341 -19.16 -10.06 -17.77
C LEU A 341 -18.29 -9.44 -18.90
N PRO A 342 -18.12 -8.11 -18.96
CA PRO A 342 -17.31 -7.49 -20.01
C PRO A 342 -15.85 -7.96 -19.93
N THR A 343 -15.27 -8.29 -21.08
CA THR A 343 -13.89 -8.80 -21.19
C THR A 343 -12.84 -7.78 -20.74
N GLU A 344 -13.17 -6.48 -20.78
CA GLU A 344 -12.35 -5.36 -20.33
C GLU A 344 -13.05 -4.51 -19.26
N VAL A 345 -12.29 -4.10 -18.23
CA VAL A 345 -12.76 -3.17 -17.19
C VAL A 345 -12.81 -1.75 -17.79
N PRO A 346 -13.99 -1.10 -17.87
CA PRO A 346 -14.12 0.20 -18.51
C PRO A 346 -13.27 1.27 -17.81
N VAL A 347 -12.62 2.15 -18.59
CA VAL A 347 -11.96 3.36 -18.04
C VAL A 347 -13.04 4.34 -17.65
N PHE A 348 -13.00 4.86 -16.43
CA PHE A 348 -13.80 6.01 -16.06
C PHE A 348 -13.19 7.27 -16.72
N ALA A 349 -13.93 7.88 -17.64
CA ALA A 349 -13.57 9.18 -18.22
C ALA A 349 -14.14 10.32 -17.36
N PRO A 350 -13.45 11.46 -17.22
CA PRO A 350 -14.06 12.64 -16.61
C PRO A 350 -15.30 13.05 -17.41
N ALA A 351 -16.35 13.49 -16.72
CA ALA A 351 -17.48 14.14 -17.40
C ALA A 351 -16.96 15.32 -18.24
N PRO A 352 -17.46 15.53 -19.47
CA PRO A 352 -17.05 16.67 -20.27
C PRO A 352 -17.32 17.95 -19.47
N ALA A 353 -16.32 18.82 -19.38
CA ALA A 353 -16.49 20.12 -18.75
C ALA A 353 -17.71 20.80 -19.38
N ALA A 354 -18.74 21.07 -18.59
CA ALA A 354 -19.85 21.88 -19.04
C ALA A 354 -19.27 23.21 -19.52
N ALA A 355 -19.44 23.50 -20.81
CA ALA A 355 -19.06 24.79 -21.36
C ALA A 355 -19.84 25.87 -20.59
N VAL A 356 -19.13 26.64 -19.78
CA VAL A 356 -19.65 27.89 -19.25
C VAL A 356 -19.77 28.83 -20.45
N ALA A 357 -20.98 28.92 -20.99
CA ALA A 357 -21.33 29.96 -21.94
C ALA A 357 -21.19 31.32 -21.23
N VAL A 358 -20.45 32.23 -21.87
CA VAL A 358 -20.18 33.62 -21.46
C VAL A 358 -21.46 34.41 -21.33
#